data_AF-A0A8C9AEM6-F1
#
_entry.id   AF-A0A8C9AEM6-F1
#
_cell.length_a   1.000
_cell.length_b   1.000
_cell.length_c   1.000
_cell.angle_alpha   90.00
_cell.angle_beta   90.00
_cell.angle_gamma   90.00
#
_symmetry.space_group_name_H-M   'P 1'
#
loop_
_entity.id
_entity.type
_entity.pdbx_description
1 polymer ?
#
loop_
_entity_poly.entity_id
_entity_poly.type
_entity_poly.pdbx_seq_one_letter_code
_entity_poly.pdbx_strand_id
1 'polypeptide(L)'
;MGGSAPDQGVLEGDDAPGQSLYQRLSQRMLDISGDRGVLKDVIREGAGDLVTPDASVIVKYSGYLEHVDKPFDSNCFRKIPRLMKLGEGKCRLRRAGEAGFVWG
;
A
#
# COMPACT_ATOMS: atom_id res chain seq x y z
N MET A 1 38.78 -18.58 -36.49
CA MET A 1 38.62 -18.11 -35.10
C MET A 1 37.83 -16.82 -35.14
N GLY A 2 36.67 -16.78 -34.51
CA GLY A 2 35.78 -15.61 -34.52
C GLY A 2 34.39 -16.06 -34.11
N GLY A 3 34.25 -16.41 -32.83
CA GLY A 3 33.02 -16.96 -32.27
C GLY A 3 31.92 -15.91 -32.23
N SER A 4 30.74 -16.28 -32.72
CA SER A 4 29.48 -15.63 -32.40
C SER A 4 29.08 -16.00 -30.98
N ALA A 5 28.94 -15.01 -30.10
CA ALA A 5 28.18 -15.13 -28.87
C ALA A 5 26.84 -14.39 -29.10
N PRO A 6 25.68 -15.00 -28.81
CA PRO A 6 24.45 -14.25 -28.70
C PRO A 6 24.46 -13.51 -27.36
N ASP A 7 24.35 -12.18 -27.43
CA ASP A 7 24.22 -11.33 -26.26
C ASP A 7 22.90 -11.60 -25.54
N GLN A 8 22.98 -11.52 -24.21
CA GLN A 8 21.99 -11.99 -23.26
C GLN A 8 20.61 -11.35 -23.45
N GLY A 9 19.58 -12.19 -23.35
CA GLY A 9 18.20 -11.76 -23.19
C GLY A 9 18.06 -10.85 -21.98
N VAL A 10 17.96 -9.55 -22.23
CA VAL A 10 17.35 -8.60 -21.30
C VAL A 10 15.87 -8.94 -21.29
N LEU A 11 15.41 -9.39 -20.12
CA LEU A 11 13.98 -9.50 -19.83
C LEU A 11 13.42 -8.08 -19.89
N GLU A 12 12.89 -7.69 -21.06
CA GLU A 12 12.02 -6.52 -21.18
C GLU A 12 10.80 -6.79 -20.32
N GLY A 13 10.85 -6.30 -19.08
CA GLY A 13 9.66 -6.03 -18.31
C GLY A 13 8.86 -4.98 -19.08
N ASP A 14 7.58 -5.26 -19.25
CA ASP A 14 6.55 -4.49 -19.94
C ASP A 14 6.37 -3.08 -19.31
N ASP A 15 7.41 -2.24 -19.38
CA ASP A 15 7.42 -0.88 -18.85
C ASP A 15 6.94 0.08 -19.95
N ALA A 16 5.62 0.19 -20.06
CA ALA A 16 4.99 1.24 -20.88
C ALA A 16 5.51 2.62 -20.41
N PRO A 17 6.10 3.44 -21.31
CA PRO A 17 6.66 4.72 -20.93
C PRO A 17 5.57 5.66 -20.40
N GLY A 18 5.70 6.08 -19.13
CA GLY A 18 4.82 7.07 -18.49
C GLY A 18 4.00 6.58 -17.29
N GLN A 19 4.12 5.31 -16.87
CA GLN A 19 3.42 4.85 -15.66
C GLN A 19 4.15 5.21 -14.37
N SER A 20 3.39 5.71 -13.39
CA SER A 20 3.90 6.05 -12.07
C SER A 20 4.23 4.79 -11.24
N LEU A 21 5.07 4.92 -10.19
CA LEU A 21 5.44 3.78 -9.34
C LEU A 21 4.20 3.14 -8.70
N TYR A 22 3.27 3.97 -8.21
CA TYR A 22 2.03 3.49 -7.60
C TYR A 22 1.09 2.89 -8.64
N GLN A 23 1.09 3.38 -9.87
CA GLN A 23 0.32 2.79 -10.96
C GLN A 23 0.82 1.37 -11.30
N ARG A 24 2.14 1.17 -11.41
CA ARG A 24 2.73 -0.16 -11.61
C ARG A 24 2.43 -1.09 -10.45
N LEU A 25 2.59 -0.61 -9.22
CA LEU A 25 2.26 -1.37 -8.00
C LEU A 25 0.78 -1.80 -7.99
N SER A 26 -0.13 -0.91 -8.41
CA SER A 26 -1.57 -1.16 -8.40
C SER A 26 -2.00 -2.36 -9.25
N GLN A 27 -1.21 -2.74 -10.26
CA GLN A 27 -1.55 -3.81 -11.20
C GLN A 27 -1.58 -5.19 -10.54
N ARG A 28 -0.79 -5.39 -9.47
CA ARG A 28 -0.71 -6.66 -8.73
C ARG A 28 -1.55 -6.70 -7.46
N MET A 29 -2.22 -5.60 -7.11
CA MET A 29 -2.98 -5.49 -5.86
C MET A 29 -4.44 -5.90 -6.05
N LEU A 30 -5.03 -6.48 -5.02
CA LEU A 30 -6.45 -6.83 -4.98
C LEU A 30 -7.30 -5.59 -4.71
N ASP A 31 -8.32 -5.38 -5.55
CA ASP A 31 -9.36 -4.38 -5.29
C ASP A 31 -10.36 -4.89 -4.26
N ILE A 32 -10.40 -4.24 -3.10
CA ILE A 32 -11.31 -4.60 -2.00
C ILE A 32 -12.55 -3.71 -1.93
N SER A 33 -12.56 -2.59 -2.66
CA SER A 33 -13.70 -1.66 -2.71
C SER A 33 -14.55 -1.84 -3.96
N GLY A 34 -14.00 -2.40 -5.03
CA GLY A 34 -14.66 -2.63 -6.33
C GLY A 34 -14.64 -1.43 -7.27
N ASP A 35 -14.15 -0.27 -6.79
CA ASP A 35 -13.99 0.97 -7.57
C ASP A 35 -12.50 1.33 -7.77
N ARG A 36 -11.58 0.42 -7.42
CA ARG A 36 -10.13 0.63 -7.38
C ARG A 36 -9.66 1.78 -6.47
N GLY A 37 -10.52 2.33 -5.62
CA GLY A 37 -10.17 3.37 -4.66
C GLY A 37 -9.32 2.86 -3.50
N VAL A 38 -9.47 1.57 -3.13
CA VAL A 38 -8.67 0.90 -2.10
C VAL A 38 -8.15 -0.43 -2.62
N LEU A 39 -6.84 -0.50 -2.81
CA LEU A 39 -6.14 -1.69 -3.27
C LEU A 39 -5.30 -2.29 -2.13
N LYS A 40 -5.24 -3.62 -2.05
CA LYS A 40 -4.54 -4.35 -0.99
C LYS A 40 -3.59 -5.41 -1.56
N ASP A 41 -2.40 -5.47 -1.02
CA ASP A 41 -1.43 -6.56 -1.21
C ASP A 41 -1.08 -7.14 0.17
N VAL A 42 -1.07 -8.46 0.31
CA VAL A 42 -0.76 -9.13 1.58
C VAL A 42 0.72 -9.50 1.60
N ILE A 43 1.52 -8.69 2.28
CA ILE A 43 2.96 -8.93 2.41
C ILE A 43 3.26 -10.11 3.35
N ARG A 44 2.42 -10.29 4.38
CA ARG A 44 2.54 -11.40 5.34
C ARG A 44 1.16 -11.79 5.85
N GLU A 45 0.83 -13.06 5.72
CA GLU A 45 -0.43 -13.61 6.21
C GLU A 45 -0.54 -13.50 7.73
N GLY A 46 -1.76 -13.16 8.18
CA GLY A 46 -2.16 -13.25 9.57
C GLY A 46 -2.75 -14.63 9.87
N ALA A 47 -3.09 -14.86 11.14
CA ALA A 47 -3.84 -16.04 11.56
C ALA A 47 -5.06 -15.62 12.39
N GLY A 48 -6.10 -16.45 12.38
CA GLY A 48 -7.35 -16.21 13.10
C GLY A 48 -8.45 -15.62 12.21
N ASP A 49 -9.53 -15.21 12.86
CA ASP A 49 -10.75 -14.76 12.20
C ASP A 49 -10.63 -13.34 11.65
N LEU A 50 -11.54 -13.01 10.72
CA LEU A 50 -11.68 -11.65 10.21
C LEU A 50 -12.10 -10.69 11.33
N VAL A 51 -11.51 -9.49 11.30
CA VAL A 51 -11.80 -8.43 12.25
C VAL A 51 -13.24 -7.95 12.07
N THR A 52 -14.01 -7.88 13.16
CA THR A 52 -15.39 -7.39 13.10
C THR A 52 -15.44 -5.87 12.82
N PRO A 53 -16.50 -5.36 12.15
CA PRO A 53 -16.57 -3.95 11.76
C PRO A 53 -16.50 -2.94 12.91
N ASP A 54 -16.87 -3.36 14.12
CA ASP A 54 -16.97 -2.60 15.36
C ASP A 54 -15.82 -2.89 16.36
N ALA A 55 -14.87 -3.74 15.95
CA ALA A 55 -13.74 -4.12 16.79
C ALA A 55 -12.84 -2.93 17.15
N SER A 56 -12.16 -3.05 18.28
CA SER A 56 -11.04 -2.19 18.65
C SER A 56 -9.73 -2.88 18.30
N VAL A 57 -8.95 -2.29 17.41
CA VAL A 57 -7.71 -2.86 16.87
C VAL A 57 -6.48 -2.08 17.28
N ILE A 58 -5.37 -2.80 17.42
CA ILE A 58 -4.06 -2.21 17.61
C ILE A 58 -3.30 -2.30 16.29
N VAL A 59 -2.92 -1.16 15.73
CA VAL A 59 -2.29 -1.09 14.40
C VAL A 59 -0.94 -0.42 14.43
N LYS A 60 -0.01 -0.95 13.62
CA LYS A 60 1.19 -0.23 13.20
C LYS A 60 1.03 0.20 11.75
N TYR A 61 1.29 1.47 11.44
CA TYR A 61 1.17 2.01 10.10
C TYR A 61 2.27 3.02 9.77
N SER A 62 2.55 3.13 8.48
CA SER A 62 3.33 4.20 7.87
C SER A 62 2.65 4.60 6.56
N GLY A 63 2.38 5.88 6.38
CA GLY A 63 1.77 6.44 5.16
C GLY A 63 2.83 7.13 4.31
N TYR A 64 2.82 6.83 3.01
CA TYR A 64 3.76 7.38 2.03
C TYR A 64 3.01 8.07 0.89
N LEU A 65 3.54 9.19 0.43
CA LEU A 65 3.09 9.85 -0.79
C LEU A 65 4.02 9.47 -1.94
N GLU A 66 3.49 9.46 -3.16
CA GLU A 66 4.30 9.16 -4.33
C GLU A 66 5.43 10.19 -4.47
N HIS A 67 6.63 9.72 -4.81
CA HIS A 67 7.87 10.51 -4.89
C HIS A 67 8.42 11.02 -3.55
N VAL A 68 7.88 10.56 -2.40
CA VAL A 68 8.38 10.92 -1.07
C VAL A 68 8.80 9.67 -0.32
N ASP A 69 10.11 9.48 -0.17
CA ASP A 69 10.68 8.31 0.53
C ASP A 69 10.46 8.33 2.06
N LYS A 70 10.19 9.52 2.61
CA LYS A 70 9.89 9.69 4.03
C LYS A 70 8.38 9.58 4.27
N PRO A 71 7.93 8.80 5.28
CA PRO A 71 6.52 8.73 5.58
C PRO A 71 5.99 10.11 6.02
N PHE A 72 4.83 10.51 5.50
CA PHE A 72 4.16 11.75 5.93
C PHE A 72 3.53 11.58 7.32
N ASP A 73 3.13 10.35 7.67
CA ASP A 73 2.66 9.97 9.00
C ASP A 73 3.08 8.53 9.30
N SER A 74 3.48 8.24 10.54
CA SER A 74 3.84 6.89 10.98
C SER A 74 3.69 6.76 12.48
N ASN A 75 3.16 5.63 12.94
CA ASN A 75 3.09 5.30 14.35
C ASN A 75 4.11 4.21 14.76
N CYS A 76 4.93 3.72 13.82
CA CYS A 76 5.85 2.60 14.03
C CYS A 76 6.87 2.84 15.15
N PHE A 77 7.21 4.11 15.42
CA PHE A 77 8.17 4.53 16.44
C PHE A 77 7.54 4.85 17.80
N ARG A 78 6.20 4.80 17.92
CA ARG A 78 5.54 5.08 19.19
C ARG A 78 5.70 3.90 20.15
N LYS A 79 6.17 4.19 21.36
CA LYS A 79 6.33 3.18 22.44
C LYS A 79 5.00 2.58 22.87
N ILE A 80 3.93 3.38 22.85
CA ILE A 80 2.58 2.97 23.23
C ILE A 80 1.75 2.84 21.95
N PRO A 81 1.33 1.63 21.57
CA PRO A 81 0.52 1.44 20.38
C PRO A 81 -0.87 2.00 20.62
N ARG A 82 -1.45 2.67 19.62
CA ARG A 82 -2.79 3.25 19.74
C ARG A 82 -3.85 2.20 19.46
N LEU A 83 -4.79 2.06 20.40
CA LEU A 83 -6.04 1.32 20.18
C LEU A 83 -6.98 2.21 19.35
N MET A 84 -7.48 1.68 18.24
CA MET A 84 -8.39 2.38 17.34
C MET A 84 -9.68 1.57 17.18
N LYS A 85 -10.82 2.23 17.37
CA LYS A 85 -12.14 1.62 17.15
C LYS A 85 -12.54 1.74 15.69
N LEU A 86 -12.88 0.60 15.07
CA LEU A 86 -13.36 0.53 13.70
C LEU A 86 -14.84 0.95 13.61
N GLY A 87 -15.30 1.29 12.40
CA GLY A 87 -16.70 1.65 12.14
C GLY A 87 -17.11 3.08 12.53
N GLU A 88 -16.32 3.82 13.31
CA GLU A 88 -16.66 5.19 13.76
C GLU A 88 -16.23 6.31 12.77
N GLY A 89 -15.80 5.96 11.56
CA GLY A 89 -15.34 6.94 10.56
C GLY A 89 -14.03 7.66 10.87
N LYS A 90 -13.42 7.39 12.04
CA LYS A 90 -12.11 7.94 12.47
C LYS A 90 -10.95 7.44 11.63
N CYS A 91 -11.04 6.23 11.07
CA CYS A 91 -10.04 5.63 10.20
C CYS A 91 -10.66 5.34 8.83
N ARG A 92 -10.58 6.30 7.90
CA ARG A 92 -11.02 6.11 6.51
C ARG A 92 -9.84 6.39 5.58
N LEU A 93 -9.39 5.39 4.83
CA LEU A 93 -8.53 5.67 3.67
C LEU A 93 -9.38 6.47 2.67
N ARG A 94 -9.04 7.74 2.46
CA ARG A 94 -9.62 8.54 1.37
C ARG A 94 -8.93 8.18 0.06
N ARG A 95 -9.61 8.46 -1.06
CA ARG A 95 -9.08 8.25 -2.42
C ARG A 95 -7.66 8.83 -2.53
N ALA A 96 -6.80 8.13 -3.25
CA ALA A 96 -5.52 8.66 -3.69
C ALA A 96 -5.76 9.97 -4.45
N GLY A 97 -5.35 11.11 -3.87
CA GLY A 97 -5.50 12.45 -4.47
C GLY A 97 -6.00 13.54 -3.51
N GLU A 98 -6.62 13.21 -2.38
CA GLU A 98 -7.00 14.19 -1.36
C GLU A 98 -6.12 14.05 -0.11
N ALA A 99 -5.15 14.95 0.04
CA ALA A 99 -4.38 15.09 1.26
C ALA A 99 -5.30 15.55 2.40
N GLY A 100 -5.54 14.70 3.39
CA GLY A 100 -6.21 15.11 4.62
C GLY A 100 -6.81 13.96 5.42
N PHE A 101 -6.05 13.44 6.37
CA PHE A 101 -6.65 12.82 7.55
C PHE A 101 -6.93 13.92 8.57
N VAL A 102 -8.21 14.15 8.88
CA VAL A 102 -8.62 15.00 10.01
C VAL A 102 -8.48 14.17 11.28
N TRP A 103 -7.59 14.57 12.18
CA TRP A 103 -7.64 14.14 13.57
C TRP A 103 -8.70 14.98 14.28
N GLY A 104 -9.69 14.32 14.89
CA GLY A 104 -10.49 14.89 15.97
C GLY A 104 -9.77 14.78 17.30
#